data_AF-A0A2A5M9M4-F1
#
_entry.id   AF-A0A2A5M9M4-F1
#
_cell.length_a   1.000
_cell.length_b   1.000
_cell.length_c   1.000
_cell.angle_alpha   90.00
_cell.angle_beta   90.00
_cell.angle_gamma   90.00
#
_symmetry.space_group_name_H-M   'P 1'
#
loop_
_entity.id
_entity.type
_entity.pdbx_description
1 polymer ?
#
loop_
_entity_poly.entity_id
_entity_poly.type
_entity_poly.pdbx_seq_one_letter_code
_entity_poly.pdbx_strand_id
1 'polypeptide(L)' 'MKRENNFEKNLKALSGSEYDNLRAKLEDLKELRDFTFTQGKDNLDINIIKKRNLKKMYQDPVKELEKDLEYFKDFT' A
#
# COMPACT_ATOMS: atom_id res chain seq x y z
N MET A 1 8.65 -0.31 22.96
CA MET A 1 8.55 -1.27 21.83
C MET A 1 8.17 -0.48 20.59
N LYS A 2 9.10 -0.23 19.64
CA LYS A 2 8.70 0.32 18.33
C LYS A 2 7.82 -0.76 17.68
N ARG A 3 6.56 -0.43 17.36
CA ARG A 3 5.72 -1.35 16.59
C ARG A 3 6.41 -1.53 15.23
N GLU A 4 6.72 -2.75 14.85
CA GLU A 4 7.15 -3.08 13.50
C GLU A 4 6.12 -2.52 12.52
N ASN A 5 6.54 -1.62 11.64
CA ASN A 5 5.66 -1.03 10.64
C ASN A 5 5.40 -2.06 9.53
N ASN A 6 4.21 -2.05 8.91
CA ASN A 6 3.86 -2.93 7.78
C ASN A 6 4.93 -2.87 6.66
N PHE A 7 5.59 -1.73 6.49
CA PHE A 7 6.71 -1.58 5.58
C PHE A 7 7.87 -2.54 5.87
N GLU A 8 8.34 -2.62 7.13
CA GLU A 8 9.46 -3.49 7.51
C GLU A 8 9.10 -4.97 7.34
N LYS A 9 7.85 -5.35 7.68
CA LYS A 9 7.34 -6.71 7.49
C LYS A 9 7.30 -7.10 6.02
N ASN A 10 6.77 -6.21 5.17
CA ASN A 10 6.69 -6.45 3.73
C ASN A 10 8.09 -6.53 3.12
N LEU A 11 9.02 -5.70 3.58
CA LEU A 11 10.39 -5.70 3.08
C LEU A 11 11.15 -6.98 3.45
N LYS A 12 10.90 -7.53 4.65
CA LYS A 12 11.38 -8.87 5.04
C LYS A 12 10.76 -10.00 4.23
N ALA A 13 9.48 -9.88 3.87
CA ALA A 13 8.79 -10.87 3.05
C ALA A 13 9.30 -10.92 1.59
N LEU A 14 9.92 -9.83 1.10
CA LEU A 14 10.65 -9.77 -0.16
C LEU A 14 12.03 -10.43 -0.06
N SER A 15 12.07 -11.70 0.36
CA SER A 15 13.31 -12.45 0.60
C SER A 15 13.81 -13.26 -0.61
N GLY A 16 13.00 -13.40 -1.65
CA GLY A 16 13.39 -14.06 -2.90
C GLY A 16 14.37 -13.21 -3.70
N SER A 17 15.36 -13.84 -4.34
CA SER A 17 16.40 -13.13 -5.11
C SER A 17 15.84 -12.39 -6.32
N GLU A 18 14.68 -12.81 -6.83
CA GLU A 18 13.94 -12.09 -7.88
C GLU A 18 13.51 -10.68 -7.43
N TYR A 19 13.44 -10.43 -6.12
CA TYR A 19 13.04 -9.14 -5.55
C TYR A 19 14.21 -8.26 -5.10
N ASP A 20 15.47 -8.68 -5.23
CA ASP A 20 16.64 -7.95 -4.69
C ASP A 20 16.69 -6.48 -5.16
N ASN A 21 16.45 -6.23 -6.45
CA ASN A 21 16.43 -4.88 -7.00
C ASN A 21 15.26 -4.04 -6.45
N LEU A 22 14.07 -4.63 -6.33
CA LEU A 22 12.92 -3.96 -5.75
C LEU A 22 13.17 -3.64 -4.27
N ARG A 23 13.69 -4.61 -3.52
CA ARG A 23 14.01 -4.45 -2.10
C ARG A 23 15.03 -3.34 -1.88
N ALA A 24 16.12 -3.30 -2.66
CA ALA A 24 17.12 -2.23 -2.57
C ALA A 24 16.51 -0.84 -2.83
N LYS A 25 15.65 -0.70 -3.86
CA LYS A 25 14.95 0.56 -4.14
C LYS A 25 13.99 0.98 -3.02
N LEU A 26 13.34 0.02 -2.37
CA LEU A 26 12.47 0.28 -1.21
C LEU A 26 13.29 0.66 0.02
N GLU A 27 14.44 0.03 0.26
CA GLU A 27 15.34 0.40 1.36
C GLU A 27 15.92 1.82 1.18
N ASP A 28 16.17 2.24 -0.07
CA ASP A 28 16.65 3.59 -0.41
C ASP A 28 15.59 4.70 -0.27
N LEU A 29 14.31 4.36 -0.10
CA LEU A 29 13.21 5.32 0.10
C LEU A 29 13.27 5.93 1.51
N LYS A 30 14.02 7.02 1.66
CA LYS A 30 14.18 7.73 2.94
C LYS A 30 12.95 8.52 3.39
N GLU A 31 12.12 8.96 2.44
CA GLU A 31 10.93 9.77 2.71
C GLU A 31 9.91 9.70 1.58
N LEU A 32 8.64 9.96 1.92
CA LEU A 32 7.55 10.03 0.95
C LEU A 32 7.43 11.48 0.44
N ARG A 33 8.23 11.88 -0.55
CA ARG A 33 8.28 13.27 -1.03
C ARG A 33 6.98 13.73 -1.67
N ASP A 34 6.42 12.91 -2.55
CA ASP A 34 5.33 13.33 -3.45
C ASP A 34 3.94 12.99 -2.92
N PHE A 35 3.86 12.11 -1.92
CA PHE A 35 2.59 11.61 -1.39
C PHE A 35 2.66 11.38 0.12
N THR A 36 1.49 11.29 0.73
CA THR A 36 1.29 10.66 2.04
C THR A 36 0.32 9.51 1.87
N PHE A 37 0.13 8.72 2.92
CA PHE A 37 -0.88 7.69 2.95
C PHE A 37 -1.68 7.76 4.24
N THR A 38 -2.91 7.26 4.18
CA THR A 38 -3.75 7.00 5.35
C THR A 38 -4.00 5.51 5.41
N GLN A 39 -4.04 4.96 6.63
CA GLN A 39 -4.43 3.59 6.88
C GLN A 39 -5.46 3.58 8.00
N GLY A 40 -6.63 2.99 7.74
CA GLY A 40 -7.69 2.81 8.71
C GLY A 40 -7.40 1.69 9.71
N LYS A 41 -8.44 1.21 10.39
CA LYS A 41 -8.33 0.05 11.29
C LYS A 41 -8.08 -1.25 10.51
N ASP A 42 -8.65 -1.35 9.32
CA ASP A 42 -8.40 -2.42 8.37
C ASP A 42 -7.13 -2.13 7.57
N ASN A 43 -6.34 -3.16 7.28
CA ASN A 43 -5.15 -3.00 6.45
C ASN A 43 -5.48 -2.69 4.98
N LEU A 44 -6.69 -3.07 4.52
CA LEU A 44 -7.20 -2.79 3.18
C LEU A 44 -7.80 -1.37 3.06
N ASP A 45 -8.11 -0.73 4.18
CA ASP A 45 -8.52 0.68 4.21
C ASP A 45 -7.29 1.59 4.10
N ILE A 46 -6.61 1.52 2.96
CA ILE A 46 -5.41 2.30 2.65
C ILE A 46 -5.68 3.24 1.49
N ASN A 47 -5.20 4.49 1.60
CA ASN A 47 -5.32 5.47 0.54
C ASN A 47 -4.04 6.27 0.39
N ILE A 48 -3.74 6.67 -0.85
CA ILE A 48 -2.58 7.48 -1.21
C ILE A 48 -3.05 8.89 -1.53
N ILE A 49 -2.42 9.88 -0.92
CA ILE A 49 -2.76 11.31 -1.07
C ILE A 49 -1.60 12.03 -1.73
N LYS A 50 -1.81 12.56 -2.93
CA LYS A 50 -0.79 13.38 -3.62
C LYS A 50 -0.64 14.70 -2.90
N LYS A 51 0.57 15.02 -2.41
CA LYS A 51 0.80 16.25 -1.62
C LYS A 51 0.53 17.54 -2.42
N ARG A 52 0.86 17.54 -3.71
CA ARG A 52 0.74 18.74 -4.58
C ARG A 52 -0.68 19.31 -4.64
N ASN A 53 -1.70 18.44 -4.66
CA ASN A 53 -3.10 18.85 -4.86
C ASN A 53 -4.07 18.20 -3.87
N LEU A 54 -3.54 17.51 -2.86
CA LEU A 54 -4.29 16.75 -1.85
C LEU A 54 -5.30 15.75 -2.44
N LYS A 55 -5.11 15.36 -3.71
CA LYS A 55 -5.99 14.41 -4.38
C LYS A 55 -5.72 13.01 -3.83
N LYS A 56 -6.76 12.40 -3.29
CA LYS A 56 -6.78 10.99 -2.90
C LYS A 56 -6.83 10.09 -4.13
N MET A 57 -6.22 8.91 -4.03
CA MET A 57 -6.28 7.90 -5.10
C MET A 57 -7.68 7.29 -5.18
N TYR A 58 -8.24 6.95 -4.03
CA TYR A 58 -9.59 6.39 -3.89
C TYR A 58 -10.50 7.38 -3.13
N GLN A 59 -11.81 7.31 -3.35
CA GLN A 59 -12.79 8.00 -2.50
C GLN A 59 -13.11 7.15 -1.26
N ASP A 60 -13.33 5.85 -1.45
CA ASP A 60 -13.60 4.85 -0.41
C ASP A 60 -12.88 3.53 -0.78
N PRO A 61 -11.64 3.32 -0.29
CA PRO A 61 -10.79 2.21 -0.72
C PRO A 61 -11.45 0.84 -0.59
N VAL A 62 -12.17 0.61 0.51
CA VAL A 62 -12.78 -0.71 0.81
C VAL A 62 -13.97 -0.96 -0.12
N LYS A 63 -14.89 0.01 -0.26
CA LYS A 63 -16.06 -0.16 -1.13
C LYS A 63 -15.68 -0.29 -2.60
N GLU A 64 -14.68 0.48 -3.04
CA GLU A 64 -14.16 0.38 -4.41
C GLU A 64 -13.57 -1.03 -4.66
N LEU A 65 -12.78 -1.55 -3.72
CA LEU A 65 -12.26 -2.92 -3.78
C LEU A 65 -13.38 -3.97 -3.80
N GLU A 66 -14.38 -3.88 -2.92
CA GLU A 66 -15.51 -4.81 -2.88
C GLU A 66 -16.27 -4.85 -4.20
N LYS A 67 -16.47 -3.69 -4.82
CA LYS A 67 -17.12 -3.55 -6.13
C LYS A 67 -16.28 -4.18 -7.24
N ASP A 68 -14.99 -3.94 -7.25
CA ASP A 68 -14.07 -4.54 -8.24
C ASP A 68 -14.00 -6.07 -8.10
N LEU A 69 -14.12 -6.57 -6.86
CA LEU A 69 -14.17 -8.01 -6.57
C LEU A 69 -15.49 -8.67 -6.97
N GLU A 70 -16.58 -7.91 -7.09
CA GLU A 70 -17.89 -8.43 -7.52
C GLU A 70 -17.82 -9.08 -8.90
N TYR A 71 -17.01 -8.53 -9.81
CA TYR A 71 -16.73 -9.12 -11.12
C TYR A 71 -16.29 -10.58 -11.05
N PHE A 72 -15.52 -10.96 -10.02
CA PHE A 72 -14.99 -12.31 -9.89
C PHE A 72 -16.01 -13.30 -9.29
N LYS A 73 -17.08 -12.82 -8.65
CA LYS A 73 -18.10 -13.68 -8.04
C LYS A 73 -18.93 -14.43 -9.07
N ASP A 74 -19.13 -13.84 -10.26
CA ASP A 74 -19.87 -14.46 -11.35
C ASP A 74 -19.14 -15.64 -12.01
N PHE A 75 -17.86 -15.85 -11.67
CA PHE A 75 -17.03 -16.94 -12.18
C PHE A 75 -16.78 -18.06 -11.14
N THR A 76 -17.50 -18.04 -10.01
CA THR A 76 -17.41 -19.03 -8.92
C THR A 76 -18.72 -19.76 -8.71
#